data_AF-A0A662AZD6-F1
#
_entry.id   AF-A0A662AZD6-F1
#
_cell.length_a   1.000
_cell.length_b   1.000
_cell.length_c   1.000
_cell.angle_alpha   90.00
_cell.angle_beta   90.00
_cell.angle_gamma   90.00
#
_symmetry.space_group_name_H-M   'P 1'
#
loop_
_entity.id
_entity.type
_entity.pdbx_description
1 polymer ?
#
loop_
_entity_poly.entity_id
_entity_poly.type
_entity_poly.pdbx_seq_one_letter_code
_entity_poly.pdbx_strand_id
1 'polypeptide(L)'
;MNDFVSQTYYNNTIGEWAIALVIIVASVIIAKLVYFIISRIVKKYTSRSKSKLDDLIVDMIEEPIVFAIIIAGVWYGLNFLNLNDWWENFIGKVYYILIIFNIAWMLSRLFDALVDEYLKPLVDKSDSDLDDQLLPIARKGIKVTVWVIALIVGLN
;
A
#
# COMPACT_ATOMS: atom_id res chain seq x y z
N MET A 1 -26.70 4.90 -33.34
CA MET A 1 -25.57 4.50 -32.47
C MET A 1 -24.89 5.68 -31.78
N ASN A 2 -24.89 6.89 -32.35
CA ASN A 2 -24.28 8.08 -31.70
C ASN A 2 -25.09 8.64 -30.52
N ASP A 3 -26.41 8.42 -30.48
CA ASP A 3 -27.27 8.99 -29.42
C ASP A 3 -27.16 8.26 -28.07
N PHE A 4 -26.71 7.00 -28.05
CA PHE A 4 -26.56 6.25 -26.81
C PHE A 4 -25.30 6.67 -26.04
N VAL A 5 -24.22 6.98 -26.77
CA VAL A 5 -22.94 7.41 -26.19
C VAL A 5 -23.03 8.84 -25.65
N SER A 6 -23.88 9.69 -26.22
CA SER A 6 -24.07 11.09 -25.80
C SER A 6 -25.06 11.28 -24.66
N GLN A 7 -25.78 10.22 -24.23
CA GLN A 7 -26.60 10.30 -23.01
C GLN A 7 -25.70 10.46 -21.79
N THR A 8 -26.00 11.48 -20.99
CA THR A 8 -25.26 11.79 -19.77
C THR A 8 -25.89 11.10 -18.57
N TYR A 9 -25.06 10.41 -17.80
CA TYR A 9 -25.37 9.78 -16.52
C TYR A 9 -24.42 10.37 -15.48
N TYR A 10 -24.98 11.03 -14.46
CA TYR A 10 -24.21 11.75 -13.45
C TYR A 10 -23.21 12.74 -14.07
N ASN A 11 -23.68 13.59 -15.00
CA ASN A 11 -22.87 14.56 -15.74
C ASN A 11 -21.79 13.99 -16.67
N ASN A 12 -21.77 12.67 -16.89
CA ASN A 12 -20.78 11.99 -17.71
C ASN A 12 -21.44 11.13 -18.78
N THR A 13 -20.90 11.15 -19.98
CA THR A 13 -21.25 10.26 -21.09
C THR A 13 -20.87 8.82 -20.79
N ILE A 14 -21.51 7.87 -21.48
CA ILE A 14 -21.13 6.44 -21.39
C ILE A 14 -19.67 6.24 -21.83
N GLY A 15 -19.20 7.03 -22.79
CA GLY A 15 -17.81 7.01 -23.23
C GLY A 15 -16.84 7.38 -22.10
N GLU A 16 -17.16 8.39 -21.29
CA GLU A 16 -16.31 8.80 -20.17
C GLU A 16 -16.24 7.73 -19.07
N TRP A 17 -17.37 7.12 -18.75
CA TRP A 17 -17.42 5.97 -17.84
C TRP A 17 -16.60 4.77 -18.35
N ALA A 18 -16.65 4.50 -19.65
CA ALA A 18 -15.86 3.43 -20.26
C ALA A 18 -14.36 3.72 -20.18
N ILE A 19 -13.93 4.96 -20.41
CA ILE A 19 -12.52 5.37 -20.29
C ILE A 19 -12.05 5.25 -18.84
N ALA A 20 -12.83 5.75 -17.87
CA ALA A 20 -12.53 5.62 -16.45
C ALA A 20 -12.34 4.14 -16.05
N LEU A 21 -13.24 3.25 -16.50
CA LEU A 21 -13.14 1.82 -16.27
C LEU A 21 -11.87 1.21 -16.88
N VAL A 22 -11.52 1.60 -18.12
CA VAL A 22 -10.30 1.13 -18.79
C VAL A 22 -9.05 1.56 -18.00
N ILE A 23 -9.00 2.79 -17.50
CA ILE A 23 -7.88 3.27 -16.66
C ILE A 23 -7.75 2.41 -15.40
N ILE A 24 -8.87 2.11 -14.72
CA ILE A 24 -8.88 1.28 -13.51
C ILE A 24 -8.43 -0.15 -13.82
N VAL A 25 -8.93 -0.75 -14.90
CA VAL A 25 -8.52 -2.12 -15.28
C VAL A 25 -7.05 -2.15 -15.68
N ALA A 26 -6.58 -1.14 -16.43
CA ALA A 26 -5.17 -1.02 -16.80
C ALA A 26 -4.26 -0.89 -15.58
N SER A 27 -4.66 -0.14 -14.55
CA SER A 27 -3.87 0.00 -13.32
C SER A 27 -3.72 -1.32 -12.57
N VAL A 28 -4.77 -2.14 -12.52
CA VAL A 28 -4.72 -3.49 -11.92
C VAL A 28 -3.78 -4.40 -12.71
N ILE A 29 -3.78 -4.31 -14.04
CA ILE A 29 -2.85 -5.07 -14.88
C ILE A 29 -1.41 -4.61 -14.62
N ILE A 30 -1.16 -3.31 -14.56
CA ILE A 30 0.15 -2.74 -14.23
C ILE A 30 0.59 -3.19 -12.84
N ALA A 31 -0.29 -3.14 -11.85
CA ALA A 31 0.02 -3.57 -10.48
C ALA A 31 0.40 -5.06 -10.43
N LYS A 32 -0.31 -5.93 -11.16
CA LYS A 32 0.06 -7.36 -11.30
C LYS A 32 1.39 -7.56 -12.00
N LEU A 33 1.70 -6.75 -13.02
CA LEU A 33 2.98 -6.79 -13.70
C LEU A 33 4.12 -6.36 -12.77
N VAL A 34 3.93 -5.28 -12.01
CA VAL A 34 4.90 -4.81 -11.02
C VAL A 34 5.11 -5.85 -9.93
N TYR A 35 4.04 -6.45 -9.41
CA TYR A 35 4.13 -7.57 -8.48
C TYR A 35 5.00 -8.68 -9.05
N PHE A 36 4.69 -9.17 -10.25
CA PHE A 36 5.45 -10.24 -10.91
C PHE A 36 6.93 -9.89 -11.11
N ILE A 37 7.22 -8.65 -11.51
CA ILE A 37 8.60 -8.16 -11.68
C ILE A 37 9.33 -8.20 -10.32
N ILE A 38 8.71 -7.69 -9.26
CA ILE A 38 9.30 -7.68 -7.93
C ILE A 38 9.51 -9.12 -7.44
N SER A 39 8.47 -9.96 -7.45
CA SER A 39 8.56 -11.33 -6.93
C SER A 39 9.58 -12.18 -7.67
N ARG A 40 9.71 -12.02 -8.98
CA ARG A 40 10.46 -12.96 -9.83
C ARG A 40 11.84 -12.46 -10.21
N ILE A 41 11.96 -11.16 -10.43
CA ILE A 41 13.20 -10.54 -10.89
C ILE A 41 13.93 -9.96 -9.68
N VAL A 42 13.32 -9.00 -8.99
CA VAL A 42 13.99 -8.26 -7.92
C VAL A 42 14.41 -9.21 -6.78
N LYS A 43 13.51 -10.07 -6.31
CA LYS A 43 13.84 -11.05 -5.25
C LYS A 43 14.98 -12.00 -5.64
N LYS A 44 15.06 -12.40 -6.92
CA LYS A 44 16.14 -13.26 -7.42
C LYS A 44 17.50 -12.56 -7.39
N TYR A 45 17.53 -11.24 -7.52
CA TYR A 45 18.75 -10.45 -7.41
C TYR A 45 19.11 -10.17 -5.95
N THR A 46 18.13 -9.82 -5.09
CA THR A 46 18.38 -9.58 -3.66
C THR A 46 18.79 -10.85 -2.93
N SER A 47 18.26 -12.01 -3.29
CA SER A 47 18.68 -13.29 -2.70
C SER A 47 20.14 -13.66 -3.00
N ARG A 48 20.79 -12.98 -3.95
CA ARG A 48 22.21 -13.14 -4.29
C ARG A 48 23.08 -12.05 -3.66
N SER A 49 22.47 -11.04 -3.05
CA SER A 49 23.18 -9.97 -2.35
C SER A 49 23.75 -10.50 -1.03
N LYS A 50 24.82 -9.85 -0.53
CA LYS A 50 25.41 -10.18 0.77
C LYS A 50 24.57 -9.66 1.94
N SER A 51 23.63 -8.75 1.68
CA SER A 51 22.82 -8.06 2.68
C SER A 51 21.42 -8.68 2.73
N LYS A 52 21.07 -9.28 3.87
CA LYS A 52 19.71 -9.77 4.12
C LYS A 52 18.68 -8.64 4.27
N LEU A 53 19.13 -7.41 4.55
CA LEU A 53 18.24 -6.24 4.63
C LEU A 53 17.55 -5.98 3.30
N ASP A 54 18.26 -6.14 2.18
CA ASP A 54 17.73 -5.79 0.86
C ASP A 54 16.56 -6.70 0.48
N ASP A 55 16.70 -7.99 0.78
CA ASP A 55 15.69 -9.00 0.50
C ASP A 55 14.43 -8.77 1.35
N LEU A 56 14.64 -8.50 2.64
CA LEU A 56 13.59 -8.19 3.60
C LEU A 56 12.83 -6.91 3.23
N ILE A 57 13.53 -5.85 2.84
CA ILE A 57 12.91 -4.59 2.42
C ILE A 57 12.06 -4.80 1.17
N VAL A 58 12.58 -5.52 0.17
CA VAL A 58 11.84 -5.81 -1.06
C VAL A 58 10.57 -6.61 -0.76
N ASP A 59 10.66 -7.63 0.08
CA ASP A 59 9.50 -8.42 0.51
C ASP A 59 8.45 -7.60 1.24
N MET A 60 8.86 -6.65 2.08
CA MET A 60 7.93 -5.81 2.85
C MET A 60 7.30 -4.69 2.01
N ILE A 61 7.98 -4.21 0.98
CA ILE A 61 7.53 -3.10 0.12
C ILE A 61 6.70 -3.58 -1.08
N GLU A 62 6.91 -4.83 -1.53
CA GLU A 62 6.23 -5.41 -2.70
C GLU A 62 4.71 -5.21 -2.69
N GLU A 63 4.03 -5.69 -1.66
CA GLU A 63 2.58 -5.60 -1.58
C GLU A 63 2.08 -4.16 -1.39
N PRO A 64 2.71 -3.30 -0.55
CA PRO A 64 2.36 -1.89 -0.47
C PRO A 64 2.42 -1.14 -1.80
N ILE A 65 3.46 -1.37 -2.61
CA ILE A 65 3.58 -0.75 -3.93
C ILE A 65 2.42 -1.17 -4.85
N VAL A 66 2.10 -2.46 -4.88
CA VAL A 66 0.98 -2.97 -5.69
C VAL A 66 -0.33 -2.31 -5.30
N PHE A 67 -0.59 -2.19 -4.00
CA PHE A 67 -1.78 -1.52 -3.49
C PHE A 67 -1.79 -0.03 -3.85
N ALA A 68 -0.65 0.66 -3.71
CA ALA A 68 -0.53 2.08 -4.08
C ALA A 68 -0.78 2.33 -5.56
N ILE A 69 -0.31 1.45 -6.46
CA ILE A 69 -0.56 1.54 -7.91
C ILE A 69 -2.05 1.41 -8.21
N ILE A 70 -2.74 0.46 -7.58
CA ILE A 70 -4.19 0.26 -7.76
C ILE A 70 -4.94 1.52 -7.29
N ILE A 71 -4.61 2.01 -6.09
CA ILE A 71 -5.20 3.23 -5.52
C ILE A 71 -4.99 4.42 -6.47
N ALA A 72 -3.77 4.64 -6.96
CA ALA A 72 -3.45 5.71 -7.89
C ALA A 72 -4.27 5.59 -9.19
N GLY A 73 -4.38 4.39 -9.75
CA GLY A 73 -5.18 4.18 -10.96
C GLY A 73 -6.68 4.39 -10.76
N VAL A 74 -7.21 3.99 -9.61
CA VAL A 74 -8.60 4.29 -9.24
C VAL A 74 -8.81 5.79 -9.12
N TRP A 75 -7.90 6.50 -8.46
CA TRP A 75 -7.96 7.95 -8.37
C TRP A 75 -7.91 8.61 -9.75
N TYR A 76 -6.96 8.24 -10.61
CA TYR A 76 -6.89 8.77 -11.97
C TYR A 76 -8.15 8.48 -12.79
N GLY A 77 -8.69 7.26 -12.70
CA GLY A 77 -9.93 6.89 -13.40
C GLY A 77 -11.14 7.68 -12.92
N LEU A 78 -11.25 7.93 -11.62
CA LEU A 78 -12.37 8.70 -11.05
C LEU A 78 -12.24 10.20 -11.31
N ASN A 79 -11.04 10.78 -11.28
CA ASN A 79 -10.81 12.20 -11.62
C ASN A 79 -10.99 12.49 -13.12
N PHE A 80 -11.02 11.46 -13.96
CA PHE A 80 -11.39 11.62 -15.37
C PHE A 80 -12.89 11.96 -15.52
N LEU A 81 -13.72 11.59 -14.54
CA LEU A 81 -15.15 11.86 -14.56
C LEU A 81 -15.44 13.25 -13.99
N ASN A 82 -16.44 13.92 -14.55
CA ASN A 82 -17.02 15.14 -14.01
C ASN A 82 -17.91 14.80 -12.81
N LEU A 83 -17.31 14.81 -11.62
CA LEU A 83 -18.00 14.55 -10.37
C LEU A 83 -18.42 15.88 -9.74
N ASN A 84 -19.45 15.87 -8.89
CA ASN A 84 -19.79 17.06 -8.13
C ASN A 84 -18.86 17.21 -6.92
N ASP A 85 -18.83 18.41 -6.34
CA ASP A 85 -17.96 18.74 -5.19
C ASP A 85 -18.10 17.75 -4.03
N TRP A 86 -19.30 17.21 -3.80
CA TRP A 86 -19.51 16.24 -2.74
C TRP A 86 -18.76 14.93 -2.99
N TRP A 87 -18.87 14.37 -4.19
CA TRP A 87 -18.17 13.15 -4.58
C TRP A 87 -16.66 13.33 -4.64
N GLU A 88 -16.19 14.46 -5.18
CA GLU A 88 -14.75 14.77 -5.23
C GLU A 88 -14.14 14.82 -3.81
N ASN A 89 -14.79 15.54 -2.89
CA ASN A 89 -14.35 15.62 -1.50
C ASN A 89 -14.39 14.26 -0.78
N PHE A 90 -15.43 13.45 -1.03
CA PHE A 90 -15.54 12.12 -0.44
C PHE A 90 -14.43 11.19 -0.93
N ILE A 91 -14.20 11.13 -2.25
CA ILE A 91 -13.13 10.32 -2.85
C ILE A 91 -11.77 10.78 -2.35
N GLY A 92 -11.53 12.09 -2.25
CA GLY A 92 -10.30 12.64 -1.69
C GLY A 92 -10.02 12.16 -0.27
N LYS A 93 -11.03 12.17 0.61
CA LYS A 93 -10.91 11.66 1.99
C LYS A 93 -10.64 10.16 2.03
N VAL A 94 -11.36 9.38 1.22
CA VAL A 94 -11.13 7.93 1.13
C VAL A 94 -9.71 7.63 0.65
N TYR A 95 -9.25 8.34 -0.39
CA TYR A 95 -7.90 8.20 -0.92
C TYR A 95 -6.83 8.52 0.13
N TYR A 96 -7.00 9.63 0.85
CA TYR A 96 -6.09 10.02 1.93
C TYR A 96 -5.98 8.95 3.01
N ILE A 97 -7.11 8.42 3.48
CA ILE A 97 -7.15 7.32 4.46
C ILE A 97 -6.46 6.07 3.90
N LEU A 98 -6.70 5.71 2.64
CA LEU A 98 -6.10 4.53 2.01
C LEU A 98 -4.57 4.63 1.91
N ILE A 99 -4.04 5.81 1.57
CA ILE A 99 -2.59 6.06 1.50
C ILE A 99 -1.97 5.97 2.90
N ILE A 100 -2.58 6.60 3.90
CA ILE A 100 -2.08 6.54 5.28
C ILE A 100 -2.11 5.12 5.82
N PHE A 101 -3.20 4.41 5.58
CA PHE A 101 -3.32 2.99 5.92
C PHE A 101 -2.22 2.16 5.25
N ASN A 102 -1.96 2.38 3.95
CA ASN A 102 -0.93 1.67 3.22
C ASN A 102 0.47 1.91 3.80
N ILE A 103 0.80 3.16 4.13
CA ILE A 103 2.09 3.52 4.75
C ILE A 103 2.21 2.91 6.15
N ALA A 104 1.17 3.03 6.98
CA ALA A 104 1.17 2.49 8.34
C ALA A 104 1.33 0.96 8.35
N TRP A 105 0.64 0.30 7.42
CA TRP A 105 0.76 -1.14 7.22
C TRP A 105 2.16 -1.55 6.76
N MET A 106 2.72 -0.85 5.77
CA MET A 106 4.10 -1.06 5.29
C MET A 106 5.12 -0.90 6.42
N LEU A 107 5.03 0.19 7.19
CA LEU A 107 5.93 0.44 8.31
C LEU A 107 5.80 -0.65 9.38
N SER A 108 4.58 -1.01 9.75
CA SER A 108 4.34 -2.08 10.74
C SER A 108 4.99 -3.39 10.33
N ARG A 109 4.85 -3.77 9.05
CA ARG A 109 5.46 -4.97 8.49
C ARG A 109 6.98 -4.91 8.47
N LEU A 110 7.53 -3.77 8.04
CA LEU A 110 8.97 -3.56 8.02
C LEU A 110 9.57 -3.68 9.43
N PHE A 111 8.93 -3.07 10.42
CA PHE A 111 9.36 -3.21 11.81
C PHE A 111 9.25 -4.65 12.30
N ASP A 112 8.13 -5.35 12.05
CA ASP A 112 7.97 -6.75 12.44
C ASP A 112 9.10 -7.62 11.84
N ALA A 113 9.41 -7.43 10.56
CA ALA A 113 10.47 -8.16 9.88
C ALA A 113 11.88 -7.82 10.40
N LEU A 114 12.19 -6.54 10.67
CA LEU A 114 13.47 -6.15 11.28
C LEU A 114 13.64 -6.74 12.68
N VAL A 115 12.57 -6.80 13.46
CA VAL A 115 12.62 -7.41 14.80
C VAL A 115 12.90 -8.91 14.68
N ASP A 116 12.26 -9.60 13.74
CA ASP A 116 12.46 -11.05 13.55
C ASP A 116 13.87 -11.41 13.04
N GLU A 117 14.44 -10.64 12.10
CA GLU A 117 15.74 -10.98 11.50
C GLU A 117 16.94 -10.48 12.31
N TYR A 118 16.82 -9.32 12.99
CA TYR A 118 17.97 -8.68 13.67
C TYR A 118 17.88 -8.70 15.18
N LEU A 119 16.73 -8.37 15.76
CA LEU A 119 16.62 -8.26 17.21
C LEU A 119 16.46 -9.63 17.87
N LYS A 120 15.57 -10.46 17.34
CA LYS A 120 15.29 -11.78 17.93
C LYS A 120 16.53 -12.68 18.04
N PRO A 121 17.39 -12.83 17.01
CA PRO A 121 18.59 -13.67 17.13
C PRO A 121 19.66 -13.11 18.07
N LEU A 122 19.62 -11.82 18.41
CA LEU A 122 20.49 -11.21 19.41
C LEU A 122 19.98 -11.49 20.82
N VAL A 123 18.67 -11.40 21.01
CA VAL A 123 17.98 -11.73 22.27
C VAL A 123 18.11 -13.22 22.57
N ASP A 124 17.84 -14.10 21.60
CA ASP A 124 17.97 -15.57 21.77
C ASP A 124 19.40 -16.03 22.09
N LYS A 125 20.42 -15.18 21.83
CA LYS A 125 21.83 -15.43 22.16
C LYS A 125 22.26 -14.81 23.48
N SER A 126 21.45 -13.95 24.08
CA SER A 126 21.71 -13.37 25.39
C SER A 126 21.16 -14.31 26.47
N ASP A 127 21.87 -14.46 27.59
CA ASP A 127 21.40 -15.25 28.74
C ASP A 127 20.41 -14.46 29.62
N SER A 128 19.84 -13.34 29.12
CA SER A 128 19.07 -12.39 29.90
C SER A 128 17.57 -12.57 29.71
N ASP A 129 16.89 -13.12 30.73
CA ASP A 129 15.42 -13.24 30.78
C ASP A 129 14.68 -11.91 30.56
N LEU A 130 15.35 -10.76 30.78
CA LEU A 130 14.79 -9.43 30.56
C LEU A 130 14.63 -9.12 29.06
N ASP A 131 15.57 -9.55 28.22
CA ASP A 131 15.54 -9.23 26.80
C ASP A 131 14.37 -9.95 26.10
N ASP A 132 14.11 -11.19 26.51
CA ASP A 132 12.99 -12.02 26.06
C ASP A 132 11.62 -11.38 26.38
N GLN A 133 11.52 -10.68 27.51
CA GLN A 133 10.28 -10.01 27.93
C GLN A 133 10.12 -8.63 27.27
N LEU A 134 11.21 -7.92 27.00
CA LEU A 134 11.19 -6.59 26.40
C LEU A 134 10.86 -6.64 24.90
N LEU A 135 11.31 -7.67 24.18
CA LEU A 135 11.12 -7.79 22.73
C LEU A 135 9.62 -7.78 22.32
N PRO A 136 8.71 -8.55 22.95
CA PRO A 136 7.29 -8.49 22.66
C PRO A 136 6.66 -7.13 23.00
N ILE A 137 7.10 -6.48 24.08
CA ILE A 137 6.59 -5.17 24.51
C ILE A 137 6.98 -4.10 23.49
N ALA A 138 8.26 -4.05 23.10
CA ALA A 138 8.76 -3.12 22.10
C ALA A 138 8.07 -3.30 20.76
N ARG A 139 7.92 -4.56 20.29
CA ARG A 139 7.21 -4.87 19.04
C ARG A 139 5.77 -4.35 19.06
N LYS A 140 5.02 -4.64 20.12
CA LYS A 140 3.64 -4.15 20.28
C LYS A 140 3.59 -2.63 20.40
N GLY A 141 4.49 -2.03 21.16
CA GLY A 141 4.55 -0.58 21.38
C GLY A 141 4.77 0.21 20.10
N ILE A 142 5.73 -0.20 19.27
CA ILE A 142 5.99 0.42 17.96
C ILE A 142 4.75 0.29 17.06
N LYS A 143 4.19 -0.92 16.97
CA LYS A 143 3.01 -1.17 16.12
C LYS A 143 1.81 -0.33 16.54
N VAL A 144 1.48 -0.29 17.83
CA VAL A 144 0.42 0.56 18.37
C VAL A 144 0.68 2.02 18.05
N THR A 145 1.92 2.49 18.23
CA THR A 145 2.30 3.88 17.93
C THR A 145 2.09 4.22 16.45
N VAL A 146 2.52 3.35 15.54
CA VAL A 146 2.33 3.53 14.09
C VAL A 146 0.84 3.63 13.75
N TRP A 147 0.01 2.73 14.28
CA TRP A 147 -1.43 2.74 14.02
C TRP A 147 -2.16 3.92 14.66
N VAL A 148 -1.77 4.35 15.86
CA VAL A 148 -2.33 5.54 16.51
C VAL A 148 -2.01 6.79 15.69
N ILE A 149 -0.76 6.96 15.24
CA ILE A 149 -0.38 8.06 14.37
C ILE A 149 -1.17 8.01 13.06
N ALA A 150 -1.30 6.83 12.44
CA ALA A 150 -2.07 6.66 11.22
C ALA A 150 -3.55 7.06 11.39
N LEU A 151 -4.17 6.71 12.52
CA LEU A 151 -5.53 7.11 12.82
C LEU A 151 -5.65 8.62 13.05
N ILE A 152 -4.72 9.22 13.81
CA ILE A 152 -4.72 10.67 14.05
C ILE A 152 -4.57 11.43 12.73
N VAL A 153 -3.59 11.04 11.90
CA VAL A 153 -3.33 11.70 10.63
C VAL A 153 -4.46 11.46 9.64
N GLY A 154 -4.99 10.23 9.56
CA GLY A 154 -6.05 9.88 8.60
C GLY A 154 -7.42 10.46 8.92
N LEU A 155 -7.66 10.86 10.17
CA LEU A 155 -8.91 11.48 10.61
C LEU A 155 -8.85 13.02 10.67
N ASN A 156 -7.67 13.61 10.44
CA ASN A 156 -7.46 15.05 10.39
C ASN A 156 -7.77 15.62 9.01
#